data_AF-A0A4Y3RMB0-F1
#
_entry.id   AF-A0A4Y3RMB0-F1
#
_cell.length_a   1.000
_cell.length_b   1.000
_cell.length_c   1.000
_cell.angle_alpha   90.00
_cell.angle_beta   90.00
_cell.angle_gamma   90.00
#
_symmetry.space_group_name_H-M   'P 1'
#
loop_
_entity.id
_entity.type
_entity.pdbx_description
1 polymer ?
#
loop_
_entity_poly.entity_id
_entity_poly.type
_entity_poly.pdbx_seq_one_letter_code
_entity_poly.pdbx_strand_id
1 'polypeptide(L)'
;MTLDTARGDADGPDLRDRSFLFVLGSSRSDGNTEILARAAAAQLPSSVPQRWLDLNDLPLPDFQDGRHETAEWPAGETEELLRRATVEATDIVIASPLYWYTLSAQTKRYLDYWSGWLNVPASDFKERMAGGTLWGVTAMSDDDHAVADGLVTALNHSAAYLRMRFGGVLTGTASRPGRVRADEQAMLRAKTFFRNETPLARFR
;
A
#
# COMPACT_ATOMS: atom_id res chain seq x y z
N MET A 1 26.58 -26.03 30.55
CA MET A 1 26.56 -25.55 29.15
C MET A 1 25.37 -26.20 28.47
N THR A 2 24.21 -25.57 28.62
CA THR A 2 22.94 -25.99 28.03
C THR A 2 22.54 -24.88 27.08
N LEU A 3 22.52 -25.19 25.79
CA LEU A 3 22.12 -24.31 24.72
C LEU A 3 20.61 -24.13 24.81
N ASP A 4 20.19 -22.95 25.26
CA ASP A 4 18.81 -22.49 25.17
C ASP A 4 18.53 -22.14 23.70
N THR A 5 17.60 -22.87 23.10
CA THR A 5 17.21 -22.67 21.70
C THR A 5 16.14 -21.58 21.69
N ALA A 6 16.55 -20.38 21.30
CA ALA A 6 15.64 -19.27 21.03
C ALA A 6 14.58 -19.71 20.02
N ARG A 7 13.31 -19.76 20.48
CA ARG A 7 12.14 -19.78 19.60
C ARG A 7 12.16 -18.50 18.78
N GLY A 8 12.21 -18.64 17.46
CA GLY A 8 12.12 -17.51 16.55
C GLY A 8 10.73 -16.87 16.61
N ASP A 9 10.71 -15.55 16.73
CA ASP A 9 9.54 -14.71 16.52
C ASP A 9 9.12 -14.80 15.04
N ALA A 10 8.23 -15.74 14.75
CA ALA A 10 7.62 -15.94 13.44
C ALA A 10 6.09 -15.93 13.54
N ASP A 11 5.52 -14.97 14.27
CA ASP A 11 4.08 -14.72 14.21
C ASP A 11 3.83 -13.41 13.47
N GLY A 12 3.55 -13.54 12.18
CA GLY A 12 2.72 -12.54 11.50
C GLY A 12 1.29 -12.61 12.07
N PRO A 13 0.48 -11.57 11.92
CA PRO A 13 -0.91 -11.60 12.40
C PRO A 13 -1.67 -12.79 11.81
N ASP A 14 -2.45 -13.51 12.65
CA ASP A 14 -3.40 -14.52 12.18
C ASP A 14 -4.33 -13.86 11.16
N LEU A 15 -4.63 -14.57 10.07
CA LEU A 15 -5.50 -14.08 9.00
C LEU A 15 -6.87 -13.61 9.52
N ARG A 16 -7.30 -14.08 10.70
CA ARG A 16 -8.56 -13.70 11.35
C ARG A 16 -8.58 -12.29 11.94
N ASP A 17 -7.41 -11.73 12.25
CA ASP A 17 -7.26 -10.39 12.84
C ASP A 17 -6.84 -9.34 11.80
N ARG A 18 -6.77 -9.72 10.52
CA ARG A 18 -6.37 -8.83 9.43
C ARG A 18 -7.55 -8.03 8.91
N SER A 19 -7.30 -6.76 8.59
CA SER A 19 -8.20 -5.86 7.88
C SER A 19 -7.43 -5.15 6.76
N PHE A 20 -8.02 -5.14 5.56
CA PHE A 20 -7.36 -4.60 4.38
C PHE A 20 -7.96 -3.26 3.98
N LEU A 21 -7.09 -2.27 3.77
CA LEU A 21 -7.40 -1.04 3.05
C LEU A 21 -6.77 -1.12 1.65
N PHE A 22 -7.60 -1.10 0.61
CA PHE A 22 -7.20 -0.92 -0.78
C PHE A 22 -7.34 0.55 -1.16
N VAL A 23 -6.20 1.20 -1.44
CA VAL A 23 -6.16 2.59 -1.92
C VAL A 23 -5.96 2.57 -3.43
N LEU A 24 -7.01 2.90 -4.17
CA LEU A 24 -6.99 2.95 -5.63
C LEU A 24 -6.43 4.30 -6.10
N GLY A 25 -5.28 4.22 -6.76
CA GLY A 25 -4.50 5.35 -7.24
C GLY A 25 -4.47 5.50 -8.75
N SER A 26 -5.39 4.88 -9.48
CA SER A 26 -5.47 4.99 -10.94
C SER A 26 -6.29 6.22 -11.33
N SER A 27 -5.89 6.94 -12.37
CA SER A 27 -6.70 8.02 -12.96
C SER A 27 -7.92 7.53 -13.74
N ARG A 28 -8.05 6.22 -13.92
CA ARG A 28 -9.18 5.55 -14.57
C ARG A 28 -9.78 4.53 -13.62
N SER A 29 -11.09 4.55 -13.46
CA SER A 29 -11.84 3.43 -12.90
C SER A 29 -11.69 2.19 -13.79
N ASP A 30 -11.77 1.01 -13.19
CA ASP A 30 -11.67 -0.28 -13.86
C ASP A 30 -10.36 -0.47 -14.65
N GLY A 31 -9.31 0.23 -14.22
CA GLY A 31 -7.97 0.13 -14.78
C GLY A 31 -7.32 -1.23 -14.51
N ASN A 32 -6.30 -1.59 -15.30
CA ASN A 32 -5.60 -2.87 -15.16
C ASN A 32 -5.06 -3.10 -13.73
N THR A 33 -4.53 -2.06 -13.09
CA THR A 33 -4.06 -2.17 -11.70
C THR A 33 -5.18 -2.52 -10.72
N GLU A 34 -6.34 -1.87 -10.85
CA GLU A 34 -7.50 -2.14 -9.99
C GLU A 34 -8.02 -3.56 -10.23
N ILE A 35 -8.12 -3.99 -11.48
CA ILE A 35 -8.52 -5.35 -11.85
C ILE A 35 -7.62 -6.38 -11.17
N LEU A 36 -6.30 -6.17 -11.23
CA LEU A 36 -5.33 -7.07 -10.63
C LEU A 36 -5.44 -7.06 -9.10
N ALA A 37 -5.64 -5.89 -8.49
CA ALA A 37 -5.85 -5.76 -7.05
C ALA A 37 -7.11 -6.52 -6.60
N ARG A 38 -8.23 -6.37 -7.34
CA ARG A 38 -9.48 -7.09 -7.10
C ARG A 38 -9.32 -8.60 -7.27
N ALA A 39 -8.55 -9.04 -8.26
CA ALA A 39 -8.27 -10.47 -8.47
C ALA A 39 -7.51 -11.08 -7.27
N ALA A 40 -6.54 -10.36 -6.71
CA ALA A 40 -5.82 -10.78 -5.51
C ALA A 40 -6.70 -10.71 -4.25
N ALA A 41 -7.51 -9.66 -4.10
CA ALA A 41 -8.39 -9.47 -2.95
C ALA A 41 -9.47 -10.56 -2.85
N ALA A 42 -9.94 -11.07 -4.00
CA ALA A 42 -10.89 -12.18 -4.07
C ALA A 42 -10.35 -13.51 -3.48
N GLN A 43 -9.05 -13.59 -3.18
CA GLN A 43 -8.39 -14.76 -2.61
C GLN A 43 -8.31 -14.72 -1.08
N LEU A 44 -8.64 -13.56 -0.50
CA LEU A 44 -8.77 -13.39 0.94
C LEU A 44 -10.02 -14.14 1.43
N PRO A 45 -9.99 -14.76 2.62
CA PRO A 45 -11.19 -15.32 3.23
C PRO A 45 -12.30 -14.28 3.34
N SER A 46 -13.56 -14.70 3.14
CA SER A 46 -14.72 -13.80 3.20
C SER A 46 -14.92 -13.13 4.57
N SER A 47 -14.29 -13.65 5.63
CA SER A 47 -14.30 -13.07 6.97
C SER A 47 -13.34 -11.90 7.14
N VAL A 48 -12.39 -11.69 6.23
CA VAL A 48 -11.41 -10.61 6.31
C VAL A 48 -12.05 -9.32 5.81
N PRO A 49 -12.17 -8.27 6.66
CA PRO A 49 -12.71 -6.99 6.22
C PRO A 49 -11.86 -6.36 5.12
N GLN A 50 -12.52 -5.83 4.10
CA GLN A 50 -11.89 -5.12 2.98
C GLN A 50 -12.56 -3.76 2.80
N ARG A 51 -11.79 -2.69 2.92
CA ARG A 51 -12.22 -1.32 2.62
C ARG A 51 -11.53 -0.86 1.34
N TRP A 52 -12.30 -0.26 0.43
CA TRP A 52 -11.79 0.26 -0.84
C TRP A 52 -12.02 1.77 -0.88
N LEU A 53 -10.95 2.53 -1.12
CA LEU A 53 -11.02 3.98 -1.27
C LEU A 53 -10.43 4.37 -2.62
N ASP A 54 -11.21 5.05 -3.45
CA ASP A 54 -10.75 5.61 -4.72
C ASP A 54 -10.32 7.06 -4.52
N LEU A 55 -9.06 7.36 -4.84
CA LEU A 55 -8.51 8.71 -4.72
C LEU A 55 -9.10 9.69 -5.76
N ASN A 56 -9.79 9.21 -6.80
CA ASN A 56 -10.55 10.08 -7.71
C ASN A 56 -11.79 10.69 -7.03
N ASP A 57 -12.42 9.93 -6.13
CA ASP A 57 -13.61 10.37 -5.39
C ASP A 57 -13.25 11.11 -4.08
N LEU A 58 -11.97 11.09 -3.72
CA LEU A 58 -11.42 11.64 -2.49
C LEU A 58 -10.31 12.65 -2.80
N PRO A 59 -10.65 13.78 -3.44
CA PRO A 59 -9.65 14.75 -3.86
C PRO A 59 -8.93 15.35 -2.64
N LEU A 60 -7.60 15.20 -2.65
CA LEU A 60 -6.71 15.92 -1.77
C LEU A 60 -6.13 17.14 -2.53
N PRO A 61 -6.11 18.34 -1.92
CA PRO A 61 -5.28 19.44 -2.41
C PRO A 61 -3.81 19.04 -2.52
N ASP A 62 -3.02 19.79 -3.29
CA ASP A 62 -1.57 19.56 -3.32
C ASP A 62 -0.98 19.73 -1.93
N PHE A 63 -0.25 18.71 -1.48
CA PHE A 63 0.34 18.68 -0.15
C PHE A 63 1.26 19.90 0.04
N GLN A 64 1.02 20.65 1.11
CA GLN A 64 1.85 21.77 1.53
C GLN A 64 2.67 21.33 2.74
N ASP A 65 3.99 21.47 2.63
CA ASP A 65 4.91 21.14 3.71
C ASP A 65 4.99 22.28 4.73
N GLY A 66 4.01 22.32 5.63
CA GLY A 66 3.95 23.32 6.71
C GLY A 66 4.91 23.06 7.87
N ARG A 67 5.92 22.19 7.73
CA ARG A 67 6.93 22.00 8.78
C ARG A 67 7.57 23.35 9.10
N HIS A 68 7.44 23.78 10.36
CA HIS A 68 7.87 25.08 10.90
C HIS A 68 6.92 26.28 10.69
N GLU A 69 5.71 26.06 10.18
CA GLU A 69 4.67 27.10 10.18
C GLU A 69 3.94 27.15 11.53
N THR A 70 3.55 28.35 11.97
CA THR A 70 2.86 28.57 13.26
C THR A 70 1.34 28.43 13.18
N ALA A 71 0.78 28.30 11.97
CA ALA A 71 -0.65 28.17 11.77
C ALA A 71 -1.05 26.69 11.72
N GLU A 72 -1.94 26.27 12.62
CA GLU A 72 -2.62 24.97 12.49
C GLU A 72 -3.58 25.03 11.29
N TRP A 73 -3.30 24.23 10.25
CA TRP A 73 -4.25 24.03 9.17
C TRP A 73 -5.24 22.93 9.59
N PRO A 74 -6.55 23.21 9.69
CA PRO A 74 -7.52 22.16 10.02
C PRO A 74 -7.63 21.16 8.88
N ALA A 75 -7.38 19.87 9.16
CA ALA A 75 -7.52 18.80 8.17
C ALA A 75 -8.96 18.78 7.61
N GLY A 76 -9.08 18.66 6.28
CA GLY A 76 -10.38 18.52 5.62
C GLY A 76 -11.02 17.17 5.89
N GLU A 77 -12.33 17.04 5.66
CA GLU A 77 -13.08 15.78 5.88
C GLU A 77 -12.49 14.59 5.11
N THR A 78 -12.09 14.82 3.84
CA THR A 78 -11.45 13.81 2.99
C THR A 78 -10.11 13.34 3.55
N GLU A 79 -9.29 14.27 4.05
CA GLU A 79 -8.00 13.94 4.65
C GLU A 79 -8.20 13.11 5.92
N GLU A 80 -9.12 13.50 6.79
CA GLU A 80 -9.40 12.78 8.03
C GLU A 80 -9.98 11.38 7.76
N LEU A 81 -10.83 11.24 6.74
CA LEU A 81 -11.34 9.94 6.29
C LEU A 81 -10.20 9.02 5.85
N LEU A 82 -9.29 9.53 5.01
CA LEU A 82 -8.13 8.80 4.51
C LEU A 82 -7.19 8.43 5.66
N ARG A 83 -6.86 9.40 6.52
CA ARG A 83 -6.01 9.19 7.70
C ARG A 83 -6.56 8.08 8.56
N ARG A 84 -7.84 8.18 8.97
CA ARG A 84 -8.50 7.19 9.83
C ARG A 84 -8.50 5.80 9.21
N ALA A 85 -8.90 5.69 7.95
CA ALA A 85 -8.91 4.40 7.26
C ALA A 85 -7.51 3.78 7.19
N THR A 86 -6.47 4.60 7.01
CA THR A 86 -5.07 4.17 6.95
C THR A 86 -4.64 3.54 8.27
N VAL A 87 -4.87 4.22 9.39
CA VAL A 87 -4.41 3.79 10.72
C VAL A 87 -5.26 2.69 11.36
N GLU A 88 -6.45 2.42 10.83
CA GLU A 88 -7.33 1.32 11.27
C GLU A 88 -7.02 -0.01 10.57
N ALA A 89 -6.31 0.02 9.44
CA ALA A 89 -6.01 -1.17 8.66
C ALA A 89 -4.74 -1.88 9.17
N THR A 90 -4.77 -3.21 9.22
CA THR A 90 -3.54 -4.00 9.43
C THR A 90 -2.72 -4.13 8.16
N ASP A 91 -3.39 -4.08 7.00
CA ASP A 91 -2.82 -4.26 5.68
C ASP A 91 -3.26 -3.12 4.76
N ILE A 92 -2.29 -2.34 4.27
CA ILE A 92 -2.53 -1.25 3.32
C ILE A 92 -2.01 -1.68 1.96
N VAL A 93 -2.90 -1.69 0.97
CA VAL A 93 -2.60 -2.06 -0.42
C VAL A 93 -2.64 -0.80 -1.28
N ILE A 94 -1.48 -0.38 -1.75
CA ILE A 94 -1.33 0.73 -2.68
C ILE A 94 -1.48 0.19 -4.12
N ALA A 95 -2.63 0.43 -4.72
CA ALA A 95 -2.92 0.04 -6.10
C ALA A 95 -2.68 1.22 -7.05
N SER A 96 -1.47 1.30 -7.61
CA SER A 96 -1.04 2.42 -8.45
C SER A 96 -0.46 1.92 -9.79
N PRO A 97 -0.93 2.41 -10.95
CA PRO A 97 -0.30 2.11 -12.23
C PRO A 97 1.14 2.64 -12.26
N LEU A 98 2.03 1.95 -12.98
CA LEU A 98 3.42 2.40 -13.13
C LEU A 98 3.46 3.56 -14.14
N TYR A 99 3.67 4.79 -13.65
CA TYR A 99 3.82 5.98 -14.46
C TYR A 99 5.19 6.60 -14.23
N TRP A 100 5.93 6.81 -15.31
CA TRP A 100 7.31 7.32 -15.25
C TRP A 100 8.16 6.58 -14.21
N TYR A 101 8.07 5.25 -14.24
CA TYR A 101 8.84 4.33 -13.40
C TYR A 101 8.59 4.49 -11.88
N THR A 102 7.45 5.09 -11.52
CA THR A 102 7.02 5.28 -10.13
C THR A 102 5.48 5.24 -10.00
N LEU A 103 4.98 5.61 -8.83
CA LEU A 103 3.57 5.72 -8.48
C LEU A 103 2.88 6.83 -9.28
N SER A 104 1.56 6.73 -9.44
CA SER A 104 0.75 7.83 -9.96
C SER A 104 0.79 9.07 -9.06
N ALA A 105 0.52 10.24 -9.65
CA ALA A 105 0.51 11.51 -8.93
C ALA A 105 -0.49 11.51 -7.76
N GLN A 106 -1.70 10.95 -7.93
CA GLN A 106 -2.70 10.89 -6.86
C GLN A 106 -2.24 9.98 -5.70
N THR A 107 -1.62 8.84 -6.00
CA THR A 107 -1.04 7.98 -4.97
C THR A 107 0.10 8.68 -4.24
N LYS A 108 0.98 9.33 -4.98
CA LYS A 108 2.11 10.06 -4.40
C LYS A 108 1.63 11.19 -3.49
N ARG A 109 0.59 11.93 -3.89
CA ARG A 109 -0.06 12.94 -3.05
C ARG A 109 -0.61 12.34 -1.76
N TYR A 110 -1.35 11.23 -1.83
CA TYR A 110 -1.81 10.52 -0.63
C TYR A 110 -0.67 10.13 0.32
N LEU A 111 0.47 9.63 -0.23
CA LEU A 111 1.64 9.32 0.58
C LEU A 111 2.33 10.58 1.14
N ASP A 112 2.29 11.71 0.44
CA ASP A 112 2.84 12.97 0.95
C ASP A 112 2.09 13.45 2.19
N TYR A 113 0.77 13.23 2.26
CA TYR A 113 -0.03 13.50 3.46
C TYR A 113 0.37 12.66 4.67
N TRP A 114 0.99 11.49 4.50
CA TRP A 114 1.58 10.75 5.63
C TRP A 114 2.66 11.57 6.33
N SER A 115 3.38 12.42 5.58
CA SER A 115 4.32 13.39 6.17
C SER A 115 3.61 14.41 7.04
N GLY A 116 2.43 14.90 6.62
CA GLY A 116 1.60 15.77 7.45
C GLY A 116 1.16 15.07 8.73
N TRP A 117 0.62 13.86 8.62
CA TRP A 117 0.12 13.08 9.75
C TRP A 117 1.20 12.71 10.76
N LEU A 118 2.46 12.57 10.33
CA LEU A 118 3.60 12.37 11.24
C LEU A 118 3.94 13.60 12.09
N ASN A 119 3.62 14.81 11.62
CA ASN A 119 4.09 16.07 12.22
C ASN A 119 3.02 16.80 13.02
N VAL A 120 1.80 16.26 13.14
CA VAL A 120 0.76 16.83 13.99
C VAL A 120 1.17 16.71 15.47
N PRO A 121 0.99 17.74 16.31
CA PRO A 121 1.24 17.65 17.74
C PRO A 121 0.52 16.45 18.37
N ALA A 122 1.25 15.67 19.18
CA ALA A 122 0.76 14.43 19.80
C ALA A 122 0.27 13.36 18.80
N SER A 123 0.76 13.38 17.55
CA SER A 123 0.48 12.32 16.58
C SER A 123 1.00 10.97 17.08
N ASP A 124 0.14 9.95 16.97
CA ASP A 124 0.44 8.54 17.19
C ASP A 124 0.55 7.78 15.84
N PHE A 125 0.63 8.50 14.72
CA PHE A 125 0.57 7.90 13.39
C PHE A 125 1.67 6.86 13.18
N LYS A 126 2.91 7.17 13.56
CA LYS A 126 4.04 6.24 13.37
C LYS A 126 3.88 4.98 14.22
N GLU A 127 3.43 5.14 15.46
CA GLU A 127 3.19 4.06 16.42
C GLU A 127 2.07 3.15 15.93
N ARG A 128 0.99 3.72 15.40
CA ARG A 128 -0.15 2.96 14.87
C ARG A 128 0.14 2.23 13.57
N MET A 129 1.04 2.78 12.75
CA MET A 129 1.46 2.12 11.50
C MET A 129 2.45 0.99 11.77
N ALA A 130 3.24 1.07 12.84
CA ALA A 130 4.25 0.07 13.15
C ALA A 130 3.65 -1.34 13.31
N GLY A 131 4.32 -2.33 12.73
CA GLY A 131 3.84 -3.73 12.72
C GLY A 131 2.77 -4.05 11.66
N GLY A 132 2.05 -3.05 11.13
CA GLY A 132 1.18 -3.20 9.97
C GLY A 132 1.95 -3.57 8.70
N THR A 133 1.25 -4.00 7.65
CA THR A 133 1.87 -4.43 6.39
C THR A 133 1.51 -3.49 5.24
N LEU A 134 2.53 -3.06 4.50
CA LEU A 134 2.35 -2.34 3.23
C LEU A 134 2.53 -3.30 2.04
N TRP A 135 1.61 -3.21 1.09
CA TRP A 135 1.61 -3.98 -0.16
C TRP A 135 1.51 -3.02 -1.35
N GLY A 136 2.08 -3.42 -2.49
CA GLY A 136 1.86 -2.75 -3.77
C GLY A 136 1.10 -3.63 -4.76
N VAL A 137 0.29 -3.02 -5.60
CA VAL A 137 -0.23 -3.64 -6.84
C VAL A 137 -0.03 -2.65 -7.97
N THR A 138 0.56 -3.09 -9.08
CA THR A 138 0.82 -2.23 -10.23
C THR A 138 0.65 -2.98 -11.54
N ALA A 139 0.06 -2.31 -12.53
CA ALA A 139 0.10 -2.73 -13.91
C ALA A 139 1.00 -1.80 -14.72
N MET A 140 1.78 -2.38 -15.64
CA MET A 140 2.71 -1.68 -16.52
C MET A 140 2.55 -2.12 -17.96
N SER A 141 3.06 -1.35 -18.91
CA SER A 141 3.03 -1.71 -20.33
C SER A 141 4.23 -2.55 -20.78
N ASP A 142 5.27 -2.64 -19.96
CA ASP A 142 6.51 -3.34 -20.26
C ASP A 142 6.44 -4.82 -19.84
N ASP A 143 7.18 -5.66 -20.54
CA ASP A 143 7.34 -7.08 -20.21
C ASP A 143 8.50 -7.29 -19.22
N ASP A 144 9.49 -6.39 -19.19
CA ASP A 144 10.56 -6.40 -18.19
C ASP A 144 10.09 -5.72 -16.91
N HIS A 145 9.88 -6.52 -15.86
CA HIS A 145 9.35 -6.01 -14.58
C HIS A 145 10.38 -5.23 -13.77
N ALA A 146 11.67 -5.23 -14.14
CA ALA A 146 12.71 -4.42 -13.51
C ALA A 146 12.43 -2.91 -13.63
N VAL A 147 11.65 -2.50 -14.64
CA VAL A 147 11.23 -1.09 -14.79
C VAL A 147 10.37 -0.58 -13.61
N ALA A 148 9.85 -1.48 -12.77
CA ALA A 148 9.09 -1.17 -11.57
C ALA A 148 9.95 -0.99 -10.31
N ASP A 149 11.27 -1.24 -10.38
CA ASP A 149 12.14 -1.26 -9.19
C ASP A 149 12.12 0.05 -8.40
N GLY A 150 11.96 1.19 -9.08
CA GLY A 150 11.79 2.50 -8.44
C GLY A 150 10.54 2.58 -7.56
N LEU A 151 9.41 2.07 -8.06
CA LEU A 151 8.15 1.97 -7.31
C LEU A 151 8.29 1.01 -6.13
N VAL A 152 8.88 -0.16 -6.36
CA VAL A 152 9.10 -1.18 -5.31
C VAL A 152 9.96 -0.60 -4.19
N THR A 153 11.06 0.07 -4.54
CA THR A 153 11.97 0.72 -3.60
C THR A 153 11.25 1.79 -2.79
N ALA A 154 10.47 2.65 -3.45
CA ALA A 154 9.71 3.71 -2.77
C ALA A 154 8.77 3.12 -1.70
N LEU A 155 7.98 2.11 -2.04
CA LEU A 155 7.06 1.48 -1.08
C LEU A 155 7.81 0.75 0.05
N ASN A 156 8.88 0.01 -0.26
CA ASN A 156 9.68 -0.66 0.76
C ASN A 156 10.32 0.34 1.74
N HIS A 157 10.86 1.46 1.25
CA HIS A 157 11.45 2.49 2.09
C HIS A 157 10.39 3.22 2.93
N SER A 158 9.20 3.49 2.39
CA SER A 158 8.06 4.01 3.18
C SER A 158 7.67 3.06 4.31
N ALA A 159 7.56 1.76 4.02
CA ALA A 159 7.28 0.75 5.04
C ALA A 159 8.40 0.69 6.10
N ALA A 160 9.66 0.70 5.68
CA ALA A 160 10.82 0.66 6.59
C ALA A 160 10.86 1.86 7.53
N TYR A 161 10.59 3.06 7.00
CA TYR A 161 10.55 4.29 7.79
C TYR A 161 9.50 4.24 8.92
N LEU A 162 8.33 3.66 8.63
CA LEU A 162 7.22 3.51 9.58
C LEU A 162 7.30 2.23 10.42
N ARG A 163 8.40 1.45 10.33
CA ARG A 163 8.55 0.15 11.03
C ARG A 163 7.44 -0.84 10.70
N MET A 164 6.95 -0.78 9.46
CA MET A 164 5.98 -1.70 8.90
C MET A 164 6.68 -2.95 8.34
N ARG A 165 5.87 -3.97 8.10
CA ARG A 165 6.22 -5.13 7.26
C ARG A 165 5.99 -4.76 5.79
N PHE A 166 6.74 -5.38 4.88
CA PHE A 166 6.54 -5.18 3.43
C PHE A 166 6.22 -6.50 2.75
N GLY A 167 5.04 -6.57 2.13
CA GLY A 167 4.55 -7.78 1.46
C GLY A 167 4.92 -7.88 -0.03
N GLY A 168 5.69 -6.92 -0.52
CA GLY A 168 6.10 -6.85 -1.93
C GLY A 168 5.07 -6.18 -2.82
N VAL A 169 5.31 -6.27 -4.13
CA VAL A 169 4.48 -5.65 -5.16
C VAL A 169 4.00 -6.71 -6.15
N LEU A 170 2.69 -6.79 -6.34
CA LEU A 170 2.09 -7.61 -7.41
C LEU A 170 2.12 -6.82 -8.71
N THR A 171 2.89 -7.32 -9.68
CA THR A 171 3.01 -6.73 -11.01
C THR A 171 2.19 -7.49 -12.05
N GLY A 172 1.71 -6.78 -13.06
CA GLY A 172 1.14 -7.36 -14.27
C GLY A 172 1.38 -6.50 -15.50
N THR A 173 1.45 -7.12 -16.67
CA THR A 173 1.71 -6.45 -17.94
C THR A 173 0.42 -6.29 -18.73
N ALA A 174 0.04 -5.03 -19.03
CA ALA A 174 -1.15 -4.72 -19.83
C ALA A 174 -1.13 -3.29 -20.38
N SER A 175 -1.18 -3.17 -21.71
CA SER A 175 -1.16 -1.87 -22.42
C SER A 175 -2.54 -1.31 -22.79
N ARG A 176 -3.60 -2.14 -22.79
CA ARG A 176 -4.99 -1.72 -23.05
C ARG A 176 -5.91 -1.98 -21.85
N PRO A 177 -7.00 -1.23 -21.68
CA PRO A 177 -7.95 -1.45 -20.59
C PRO A 177 -8.43 -2.90 -20.53
N GLY A 178 -8.51 -3.48 -19.33
CA GLY A 178 -8.98 -4.84 -19.10
C GLY A 178 -7.99 -5.96 -19.42
N ARG A 179 -6.89 -5.70 -20.15
CA ARG A 179 -5.99 -6.73 -20.70
C ARG A 179 -5.14 -7.46 -19.68
N VAL A 180 -5.01 -6.95 -18.46
CA VAL A 180 -4.29 -7.68 -17.40
C VAL A 180 -4.92 -9.06 -17.09
N ARG A 181 -6.21 -9.26 -17.41
CA ARG A 181 -6.87 -10.57 -17.29
C ARG A 181 -6.23 -11.65 -18.17
N ALA A 182 -5.55 -11.26 -19.24
CA ALA A 182 -4.86 -12.16 -20.15
C ALA A 182 -3.39 -12.38 -19.74
N ASP A 183 -2.87 -11.65 -18.75
CA ASP A 183 -1.56 -11.95 -18.15
C ASP A 183 -1.74 -13.10 -17.15
N GLU A 184 -1.65 -14.33 -17.66
CA GLU A 184 -1.85 -15.54 -16.86
C GLU A 184 -0.88 -15.65 -15.68
N GLN A 185 0.34 -15.13 -15.83
CA GLN A 185 1.35 -15.17 -14.79
C GLN A 185 0.99 -14.19 -13.65
N ALA A 186 0.56 -12.97 -13.98
CA ALA A 186 0.06 -12.04 -12.98
C ALA A 186 -1.19 -12.57 -12.26
N MET A 187 -2.13 -13.16 -13.01
CA MET A 187 -3.34 -13.76 -12.44
C MET A 187 -3.03 -14.99 -11.57
N LEU A 188 -1.97 -15.75 -11.88
CA LEU A 188 -1.50 -16.84 -11.03
C LEU A 188 -0.85 -16.30 -9.74
N ARG A 189 0.04 -15.31 -9.83
CA ARG A 189 0.65 -14.67 -8.64
C ARG A 189 -0.41 -14.02 -7.75
N ALA A 190 -1.45 -13.43 -8.33
CA ALA A 190 -2.56 -12.83 -7.58
C ALA A 190 -3.24 -13.85 -6.63
N LYS A 191 -3.29 -15.14 -6.99
CA LYS A 191 -3.93 -16.19 -6.18
C LYS A 191 -3.32 -16.35 -4.79
N THR A 192 -2.03 -16.09 -4.65
CA THR A 192 -1.28 -16.32 -3.41
C THR A 192 -0.70 -15.05 -2.81
N PHE A 193 -0.78 -13.92 -3.50
CA PHE A 193 -0.05 -12.70 -3.17
C PHE A 193 -0.15 -12.29 -1.68
N PHE A 194 -1.37 -12.21 -1.13
CA PHE A 194 -1.57 -11.79 0.27
C PHE A 194 -1.26 -12.87 1.34
N ARG A 195 -0.78 -14.05 0.91
CA ARG A 195 -0.29 -15.13 1.76
C ARG A 195 1.24 -15.18 1.82
N ASN A 196 1.92 -14.34 1.04
CA ASN A 196 3.37 -14.24 1.05
C ASN A 196 3.85 -13.84 2.46
N GLU A 197 5.07 -14.27 2.79
CA GLU A 197 5.75 -13.77 3.98
C GLU A 197 5.98 -12.26 3.86
N THR A 198 5.72 -11.55 4.95
CA THR A 198 5.84 -10.09 5.01
C THR A 198 6.97 -9.73 5.97
N PRO A 199 8.25 -9.81 5.62
CA PRO A 199 9.31 -9.48 6.56
C PRO A 199 9.20 -8.02 7.02
N LEU A 200 9.75 -7.71 8.20
CA LEU A 200 9.92 -6.32 8.64
C LEU A 200 10.76 -5.59 7.59
N ALA A 201 10.23 -4.46 7.09
CA ALA A 201 10.86 -3.70 6.03
C ALA A 201 12.19 -3.09 6.50
N ARG A 202 13.16 -3.00 5.58
CA ARG A 202 14.48 -2.41 5.83
C ARG A 202 14.87 -1.56 4.63
N PHE A 203 15.61 -0.48 4.89
CA PHE A 203 16.30 0.24 3.83
C PHE A 203 17.30 -0.72 3.16
N ARG A 204 17.19 -0.85 1.85
CA ARG A 204 18.04 -1.65 0.96
C ARG A 204 18.32 -0.82 -0.28
#